data_AF-S3Y3R7-F1
#
_entry.id   AF-S3Y3R7-F1
#
_cell.length_a   1.000
_cell.length_b   1.000
_cell.length_c   1.000
_cell.angle_alpha   90.00
_cell.angle_beta   90.00
_cell.angle_gamma   90.00
#
_symmetry.space_group_name_H-M   'P 1'
#
loop_
_entity.id
_entity.type
_entity.pdbx_description
1 polymer ?
#
loop_
_entity_poly.entity_id
_entity_poly.type
_entity_poly.pdbx_seq_one_letter_code
_entity_poly.pdbx_strand_id
1 'polypeptide(L)'
;MSELSNYLSSLNKDGWSLRRIAAEAKKHGHAIDHTTVRKYINGEHGVPSAKVLAALADAFSVDVNTLRELSNLGPTGEPFELGPEAAALTGPQRDAIRHLVRVFLDTNQHHHTTTETPRPQQADYDLAAHEAPNQGAKMRDALDAEQETPEKFYDGDEPA
;
A
#
# COMPACT_ATOMS: atom_id res chain seq x y z
N MET A 1 19.09 23.17 -6.08
CA MET A 1 18.38 21.87 -5.98
C MET A 1 17.48 21.76 -7.19
N SER A 2 17.43 20.62 -7.89
CA SER A 2 16.59 20.46 -9.08
C SER A 2 15.12 20.24 -8.72
N GLU A 3 14.21 20.55 -9.64
CA GLU A 3 12.76 20.30 -9.49
C GLU A 3 12.48 18.83 -9.15
N LEU A 4 13.15 17.89 -9.83
CA LEU A 4 13.09 16.46 -9.51
C LEU A 4 13.44 16.18 -8.03
N SER A 5 14.50 16.79 -7.51
CA SER A 5 14.94 16.56 -6.12
C SER A 5 13.92 17.07 -5.12
N ASN A 6 13.36 18.25 -5.38
CA ASN A 6 12.33 18.86 -4.55
C ASN A 6 11.08 17.97 -4.53
N TYR A 7 10.68 17.47 -5.70
CA TYR A 7 9.53 16.58 -5.83
C TYR A 7 9.76 15.25 -5.09
N LEU A 8 10.88 14.57 -5.31
CA LEU A 8 11.23 13.33 -4.60
C LEU A 8 11.33 13.52 -3.08
N SER A 9 11.88 14.65 -2.64
CA SER A 9 11.93 15.02 -1.22
C SER A 9 10.53 15.25 -0.66
N SER A 10 9.63 15.85 -1.44
CA SER A 10 8.25 16.09 -1.02
C SER A 10 7.37 14.83 -1.03
N LEU A 11 7.72 13.80 -1.81
CA LEU A 11 7.08 12.48 -1.74
C LEU A 11 7.48 11.72 -0.48
N ASN A 12 8.71 11.92 0.02
CA ASN A 12 9.21 11.24 1.22
C ASN A 12 8.74 11.90 2.54
N LYS A 13 7.46 12.27 2.65
CA LYS A 13 6.89 12.88 3.88
C LYS A 13 6.93 11.93 5.07
N ASP A 14 6.85 10.64 4.81
CA ASP A 14 6.90 9.57 5.81
C ASP A 14 8.31 9.34 6.38
N GLY A 15 9.32 10.08 5.89
CA GLY A 15 10.69 9.99 6.38
C GLY A 15 11.32 8.61 6.14
N TRP A 16 10.97 7.94 5.04
CA TRP A 16 11.60 6.66 4.70
C TRP A 16 13.10 6.85 4.56
N SER A 17 13.83 5.90 5.15
CA SER A 17 15.28 5.87 4.98
C SER A 17 15.66 5.57 3.53
N LEU A 18 16.81 6.10 3.10
CA LEU A 18 17.35 5.87 1.75
C LEU A 18 17.50 4.39 1.41
N ARG A 19 17.83 3.56 2.43
CA ARG A 19 17.92 2.10 2.30
C ARG A 19 16.56 1.47 2.08
N ARG A 20 15.50 1.97 2.74
CA ARG A 20 14.13 1.48 2.54
C ARG A 20 13.65 1.79 1.13
N ILE A 21 13.89 2.99 0.62
CA ILE A 21 13.53 3.37 -0.76
C ILE A 21 14.23 2.45 -1.78
N ALA A 22 15.53 2.21 -1.60
CA ALA A 22 16.27 1.27 -2.46
C ALA A 22 15.75 -0.17 -2.35
N ALA A 23 15.35 -0.61 -1.15
CA ALA A 23 14.75 -1.92 -0.94
C ALA A 23 13.38 -2.06 -1.61
N GLU A 24 12.56 -1.00 -1.60
CA GLU A 24 11.26 -0.99 -2.26
C GLU A 24 11.42 -1.10 -3.78
N ALA A 25 12.30 -0.29 -4.37
CA ALA A 25 12.66 -0.41 -5.79
C ALA A 25 13.12 -1.83 -6.16
N LYS A 26 13.89 -2.48 -5.28
CA LYS A 26 14.36 -3.86 -5.48
C LYS A 26 13.24 -4.88 -5.51
N LYS A 27 12.17 -4.70 -4.71
CA LYS A 27 10.99 -5.57 -4.76
C LYS A 27 10.30 -5.50 -6.13
N HIS A 28 10.33 -4.34 -6.76
CA HIS A 28 9.81 -4.13 -8.13
C HIS A 28 10.80 -4.55 -9.23
N GLY A 29 11.89 -5.24 -8.89
CA GLY A 29 12.86 -5.75 -9.85
C GLY A 29 13.99 -4.78 -10.24
N HIS A 30 14.06 -3.60 -9.60
CA HIS A 30 15.09 -2.60 -9.90
C HIS A 30 16.29 -2.72 -8.97
N ALA A 31 17.47 -2.94 -9.53
CA ALA A 31 18.71 -2.86 -8.78
C ALA A 31 19.21 -1.40 -8.73
N ILE A 32 18.81 -0.66 -7.69
CA ILE A 32 19.38 0.65 -7.34
C ILE A 32 20.00 0.63 -5.95
N ASP A 33 21.10 1.37 -5.78
CA ASP A 33 21.77 1.50 -4.49
C ASP A 33 21.28 2.73 -3.72
N HIS A 34 21.32 2.65 -2.39
CA HIS A 34 20.95 3.75 -1.49
C HIS A 34 21.80 5.01 -1.71
N THR A 35 23.06 4.87 -2.17
CA THR A 35 23.89 6.02 -2.54
C THR A 35 23.37 6.74 -3.78
N THR A 36 22.80 5.99 -4.74
CA THR A 36 22.10 6.57 -5.90
C THR A 36 20.86 7.31 -5.44
N VAL A 37 20.03 6.71 -4.58
CA VAL A 37 18.85 7.36 -4.01
C VAL A 37 19.21 8.67 -3.30
N ARG A 38 20.29 8.66 -2.50
CA ARG A 38 20.82 9.86 -1.83
C ARG A 38 21.09 11.01 -2.81
N LYS A 39 21.81 10.73 -3.91
CA LYS A 39 22.16 11.75 -4.91
C LYS A 39 20.92 12.36 -5.54
N TYR A 40 19.89 11.55 -5.76
CA TYR A 40 18.64 12.01 -6.37
C TYR A 40 17.83 12.90 -5.42
N ILE A 41 17.72 12.51 -4.15
CA ILE A 41 17.04 13.30 -3.11
C ILE A 41 17.78 14.62 -2.83
N ASN A 42 19.12 14.60 -2.77
CA ASN A 42 19.93 15.78 -2.47
C ASN A 42 20.13 16.73 -3.68
N GLY A 43 19.74 16.32 -4.88
CA GLY A 43 20.03 17.08 -6.10
C GLY A 43 21.50 17.08 -6.53
N GLU A 44 22.25 16.08 -6.09
CA GLU A 44 23.63 15.79 -6.54
C GLU A 44 23.64 14.82 -7.75
N HIS A 45 22.47 14.58 -8.35
CA HIS A 45 22.37 13.79 -9.57
C HIS A 45 22.76 14.65 -10.78
N GLY A 46 23.55 14.06 -11.70
CA GLY A 46 23.76 14.62 -13.03
C GLY A 46 22.53 14.41 -13.92
N VAL A 47 22.74 14.13 -15.20
CA VAL A 47 21.64 13.76 -16.11
C VAL A 47 20.97 12.46 -15.62
N PRO A 48 19.65 12.48 -15.32
CA PRO A 48 18.96 11.31 -14.81
C PRO A 48 18.93 10.16 -15.81
N SER A 49 19.19 8.94 -15.32
CA SER A 49 19.04 7.73 -16.14
C SER A 49 17.59 7.27 -16.15
N ALA A 50 17.08 6.89 -17.32
CA ALA A 50 15.73 6.33 -17.46
C ALA A 50 15.48 5.15 -16.52
N LYS A 51 16.49 4.29 -16.30
CA LYS A 51 16.40 3.15 -15.38
C LYS A 51 16.24 3.58 -13.93
N VAL A 52 16.95 4.63 -13.51
CA VAL A 52 16.87 5.14 -12.13
C VAL A 52 15.54 5.86 -11.91
N LEU A 53 15.05 6.61 -12.90
CA LEU A 53 13.74 7.23 -12.84
C LEU A 53 12.62 6.19 -12.73
N ALA A 54 12.66 5.11 -13.52
CA ALA A 54 11.71 4.01 -13.40
C ALA A 54 11.75 3.35 -12.02
N ALA A 55 12.95 3.11 -11.48
CA ALA A 55 13.11 2.53 -10.15
C ALA A 55 12.55 3.42 -9.02
N LEU A 56 12.75 4.74 -9.12
CA LEU A 56 12.21 5.70 -8.17
C LEU A 56 10.69 5.87 -8.33
N ALA A 57 10.20 5.85 -9.56
CA ALA A 57 8.77 5.88 -9.87
C ALA A 57 8.04 4.71 -9.19
N ASP A 58 8.53 3.49 -9.35
CA ASP A 58 7.95 2.31 -8.71
C ASP A 58 8.09 2.36 -7.19
N ALA A 59 9.25 2.76 -6.66
CA ALA A 59 9.48 2.85 -5.22
C ALA A 59 8.55 3.84 -4.51
N PHE A 60 8.20 4.94 -5.18
CA PHE A 60 7.25 5.93 -4.67
C PHE A 60 5.83 5.74 -5.19
N SER A 61 5.57 4.72 -6.01
CA SER A 61 4.28 4.48 -6.67
C SER A 61 3.76 5.73 -7.40
N VAL A 62 4.63 6.40 -8.15
CA VAL A 62 4.31 7.57 -8.99
C VAL A 62 4.57 7.26 -10.45
N ASP A 63 3.91 7.99 -11.35
CA ASP A 63 4.14 7.83 -12.78
C ASP A 63 5.56 8.26 -13.20
N VAL A 64 6.22 7.43 -14.01
CA VAL A 64 7.58 7.69 -14.49
C VAL A 64 7.65 8.91 -15.41
N ASN A 65 6.60 9.20 -16.17
CA ASN A 65 6.60 10.36 -17.07
C ASN A 65 6.61 11.67 -16.29
N THR A 66 5.96 11.70 -15.13
CA THR A 66 6.05 12.84 -14.19
C THR A 66 7.50 13.10 -13.78
N LEU A 67 8.26 12.07 -13.40
CA LEU A 67 9.67 12.24 -13.04
C LEU A 67 10.54 12.65 -14.23
N ARG A 68 10.21 12.18 -15.43
CA ARG A 68 10.93 12.55 -16.67
C ARG A 68 10.66 13.99 -17.08
N GLU A 69 9.44 14.46 -16.95
CA GLU A 69 9.05 15.85 -17.21
C GLU A 69 9.82 16.80 -16.28
N LEU A 70 9.84 16.51 -14.97
CA LEU A 70 10.63 17.26 -13.98
C LEU A 70 12.15 17.20 -14.24
N SER A 71 12.59 16.23 -15.05
CA SER A 71 13.97 16.06 -15.49
C SER A 71 14.25 16.60 -16.90
N ASN A 72 13.27 17.22 -17.56
CA ASN A 72 13.33 17.68 -18.97
C ASN A 72 13.67 16.56 -19.99
N LEU A 73 13.28 15.31 -19.71
CA LEU A 73 13.57 14.13 -20.54
C LEU A 73 12.43 13.72 -21.48
N GLY A 74 11.30 14.43 -21.46
CA GLY A 74 10.08 14.12 -22.23
C GLY A 74 9.41 12.80 -21.80
N PRO A 75 8.17 12.54 -22.24
CA PRO A 75 7.47 11.30 -21.92
C PRO A 75 8.16 10.09 -22.56
N THR A 76 7.88 8.92 -21.99
CA THR A 76 8.31 7.63 -22.51
C THR A 76 7.22 7.08 -23.43
N GLY A 77 7.61 6.60 -24.61
CA GLY A 77 6.70 6.00 -25.58
C GLY A 77 6.33 6.92 -26.74
N GLU A 78 5.69 6.34 -27.76
CA GLU A 78 5.14 7.10 -28.87
C GLU A 78 3.85 7.82 -28.44
N PRO A 79 3.55 9.01 -28.99
CA PRO A 79 2.27 9.66 -28.76
C PRO A 79 1.11 8.73 -29.09
N PHE A 80 0.12 8.66 -28.19
CA PHE A 80 -1.09 7.90 -28.47
C PHE A 80 -1.93 8.64 -29.50
N GLU A 81 -1.91 8.16 -30.74
CA GLU A 81 -2.77 8.63 -31.83
C GLU A 81 -3.93 7.66 -32.04
N LEU A 82 -5.13 8.21 -32.20
CA LEU A 82 -6.28 7.42 -32.61
C LEU A 82 -6.19 7.12 -34.11
N GLY A 83 -6.54 5.90 -34.52
CA GLY A 83 -6.52 5.52 -35.92
C GLY A 83 -7.53 6.29 -36.78
N PRO A 84 -7.49 6.11 -38.11
CA PRO A 84 -8.35 6.85 -39.04
C PRO A 84 -9.85 6.67 -38.75
N GLU A 85 -10.26 5.55 -38.15
CA GLU A 85 -11.62 5.27 -37.71
C GLU A 85 -12.17 6.28 -36.70
N ALA A 86 -11.30 6.97 -35.95
CA ALA A 86 -11.73 8.00 -35.01
C ALA A 86 -12.39 9.21 -35.70
N ALA A 87 -12.18 9.39 -37.01
CA ALA A 87 -12.89 10.38 -37.81
C ALA A 87 -14.41 10.11 -37.86
N ALA A 88 -14.84 8.86 -37.72
CA ALA A 88 -16.25 8.49 -37.70
C ALA A 88 -16.95 8.81 -36.37
N LEU A 89 -16.20 9.14 -35.32
CA LEU A 89 -16.77 9.47 -34.01
C LEU A 89 -17.59 10.77 -34.09
N THR A 90 -18.75 10.75 -33.45
CA THR A 90 -19.55 11.96 -33.24
C THR A 90 -18.93 12.87 -32.18
N GLY A 91 -19.37 14.12 -32.10
CA GLY A 91 -18.91 15.07 -31.07
C GLY A 91 -19.01 14.50 -29.64
N PRO A 92 -20.19 14.02 -29.20
CA PRO A 92 -20.36 13.43 -27.87
C PRO A 92 -19.48 12.22 -27.61
N GLN A 93 -19.24 11.37 -28.62
CA GLN A 93 -18.36 10.20 -28.47
C GLN A 93 -16.90 10.61 -28.28
N ARG A 94 -16.44 11.64 -29.02
CA ARG A 94 -15.09 12.19 -28.80
C ARG A 94 -14.95 12.78 -27.40
N ASP A 95 -15.99 13.45 -26.90
CA ASP A 95 -15.98 14.02 -25.55
C ASP A 95 -15.96 12.93 -24.47
N ALA A 96 -16.70 11.84 -24.66
CA ALA A 96 -16.65 10.68 -23.77
C ALA A 96 -15.25 10.04 -23.72
N ILE A 97 -14.58 9.88 -24.86
CA ILE A 97 -13.20 9.35 -24.92
C ILE A 97 -12.23 10.29 -24.21
N ARG A 98 -12.31 11.60 -24.47
CA ARG A 98 -11.45 12.59 -23.77
C ARG A 98 -11.68 12.56 -22.27
N HIS A 99 -12.93 12.40 -21.84
CA HIS A 99 -13.26 12.28 -20.42
C HIS A 99 -12.64 11.02 -19.80
N LEU A 100 -12.75 9.86 -20.47
CA LEU A 100 -12.16 8.61 -20.02
C LEU A 100 -10.63 8.70 -19.92
N VAL A 101 -9.97 9.34 -20.89
CA VAL A 101 -8.52 9.62 -20.82
C VAL A 101 -8.20 10.48 -19.59
N ARG A 102 -8.96 11.55 -19.33
CA ARG A 102 -8.76 12.39 -18.13
C ARG A 102 -8.90 11.58 -16.84
N VAL A 103 -9.94 10.75 -16.73
CA VAL A 103 -10.16 9.90 -15.54
C VAL A 103 -8.96 8.97 -15.30
N PHE A 104 -8.42 8.35 -16.35
CA PHE A 104 -7.23 7.51 -16.19
C PHE A 104 -5.99 8.29 -15.78
N LEU A 105 -5.77 9.48 -16.35
CA LEU A 105 -4.65 10.34 -15.95
C LEU A 105 -4.79 10.81 -14.50
N ASP A 106 -5.98 11.24 -14.08
CA ASP A 106 -6.27 11.62 -12.70
C ASP A 106 -6.05 10.43 -11.75
N THR A 107 -6.50 9.24 -12.13
CA THR A 107 -6.30 8.00 -11.34
C THR A 107 -4.81 7.67 -11.18
N ASN A 108 -4.02 7.81 -12.25
CA ASN A 108 -2.56 7.62 -12.18
C ASN A 108 -1.89 8.65 -11.26
N GLN A 109 -2.41 9.89 -11.20
CA GLN A 109 -1.91 10.93 -10.31
C GLN A 109 -2.37 10.75 -8.85
N HIS A 110 -3.55 10.15 -8.64
CA HIS A 110 -4.20 10.03 -7.33
C HIS A 110 -4.13 8.64 -6.70
N HIS A 111 -3.40 7.67 -7.27
CA HIS A 111 -3.20 6.33 -6.69
C HIS A 111 -2.42 6.31 -5.35
N HIS A 112 -2.30 7.45 -4.67
CA HIS A 112 -1.58 7.66 -3.41
C HIS A 112 -2.48 7.80 -2.17
N THR A 113 -3.70 7.27 -2.19
CA THR A 113 -4.48 7.08 -0.96
C THR A 113 -4.92 5.63 -0.83
N THR A 114 -4.13 4.90 -0.05
CA THR A 114 -4.57 3.92 0.93
C THR A 114 -5.75 3.02 0.51
N THR A 115 -5.41 1.86 -0.06
CA THR A 115 -6.12 0.63 0.32
C THR A 115 -5.57 0.14 1.67
N GLU A 116 -5.56 1.01 2.70
CA GLU A 116 -5.65 0.46 4.05
C GLU A 116 -7.08 -0.04 4.14
N THR A 117 -7.21 -1.37 4.12
CA THR A 117 -8.34 -2.02 4.79
C THR A 117 -8.48 -1.30 6.14
N PRO A 118 -9.65 -0.69 6.47
CA PRO A 118 -9.80 0.04 7.71
C PRO A 118 -9.33 -0.87 8.85
N ARG A 119 -8.27 -0.48 9.55
CA ARG A 119 -7.83 -1.23 10.72
C ARG A 119 -8.97 -1.09 11.72
N PRO A 120 -9.61 -2.19 12.16
CA PRO A 120 -10.73 -2.10 13.07
C PRO A 120 -10.33 -1.27 14.28
N GLN A 121 -11.14 -0.27 14.59
CA GLN A 121 -10.94 0.64 15.70
C GLN A 121 -11.34 -0.09 17.00
N GLN A 122 -10.88 0.39 18.15
CA GLN A 122 -11.20 -0.20 19.47
C GLN A 122 -12.72 -0.46 19.62
N ALA A 123 -13.54 0.47 19.12
CA ALA A 123 -14.99 0.39 19.13
C ALA A 123 -15.58 -0.81 18.35
N ASP A 124 -14.90 -1.27 17.30
CA ASP A 124 -15.33 -2.44 16.52
C ASP A 124 -15.10 -3.75 17.30
N TYR A 125 -14.03 -3.79 18.11
CA TYR A 125 -13.77 -4.90 19.03
C TYR A 125 -14.74 -4.91 20.22
N ASP A 126 -15.09 -3.73 20.73
CA ASP A 126 -16.04 -3.58 21.84
C ASP A 126 -17.46 -4.04 21.44
N LEU A 127 -17.89 -3.75 20.20
CA LEU A 127 -19.17 -4.25 19.67
C LEU A 127 -19.19 -5.78 19.56
N ALA A 128 -18.11 -6.39 19.04
CA ALA A 128 -17.99 -7.84 18.90
C ALA A 128 -17.92 -8.57 20.27
N ALA A 129 -17.36 -7.91 21.30
CA ALA A 129 -17.29 -8.46 22.65
C ALA A 129 -18.67 -8.60 23.34
N HIS A 130 -19.68 -7.85 22.88
CA HIS A 130 -21.03 -7.89 23.44
C HIS A 130 -21.99 -8.87 22.73
N GLU A 131 -21.66 -9.35 21.52
CA GLU A 131 -22.57 -10.18 20.72
C GLU A 131 -22.38 -11.70 20.89
N ALA A 132 -21.22 -12.16 21.32
CA ALA A 132 -20.95 -13.60 21.45
C ALA A 132 -20.94 -14.07 22.92
N PRO A 133 -21.78 -15.03 23.34
CA PRO A 133 -21.60 -15.67 24.63
C PRO A 133 -20.23 -16.36 24.65
N ASN A 134 -19.39 -16.02 25.61
CA ASN A 134 -18.05 -16.57 25.75
C ASN A 134 -18.12 -18.07 26.08
N GLN A 135 -18.07 -18.91 25.04
CA GLN A 135 -18.13 -20.37 25.19
C GLN A 135 -17.09 -20.90 26.18
N GLY A 136 -15.94 -20.23 26.32
CA GLY A 136 -14.91 -20.56 27.29
C GLY A 136 -15.32 -20.38 28.76
N ALA A 137 -16.14 -19.38 29.13
CA ALA A 137 -16.59 -19.28 30.52
C ALA A 137 -17.63 -20.33 30.84
N LYS A 138 -18.56 -20.62 29.90
CA LYS A 138 -19.49 -21.74 30.06
C LYS A 138 -18.79 -23.09 30.25
N MET A 139 -17.71 -23.33 29.50
CA MET A 139 -16.91 -24.56 29.65
C MET A 139 -16.20 -24.62 31.00
N ARG A 140 -15.67 -23.50 31.49
CA ARG A 140 -15.00 -23.44 32.80
C ARG A 140 -15.99 -23.65 33.96
N ASP A 141 -17.15 -22.99 33.91
CA ASP A 141 -18.19 -23.15 34.95
C ASP A 141 -18.75 -24.58 34.97
N ALA A 142 -18.85 -25.24 33.81
CA ALA A 142 -19.26 -26.64 33.72
C ALA A 142 -18.21 -27.61 34.30
N LEU A 143 -16.91 -27.37 34.07
CA LEU A 143 -15.82 -28.19 34.60
C LEU A 143 -15.67 -28.06 36.12
N ASP A 144 -15.93 -26.88 36.68
CA ASP A 144 -15.91 -26.67 38.14
C ASP A 144 -17.10 -27.37 38.81
N ALA A 145 -18.28 -27.38 38.18
CA ALA A 145 -19.47 -28.07 38.72
C ALA A 145 -19.33 -29.60 38.79
N GLU A 146 -18.51 -30.21 37.92
CA GLU A 146 -18.27 -31.66 37.94
C GLU A 146 -17.26 -32.09 39.02
N GLN A 147 -16.39 -31.19 39.48
CA GLN A 147 -15.38 -31.49 40.51
C GLN A 147 -15.93 -31.49 41.94
N GLU A 148 -17.14 -30.98 42.18
CA GLU A 148 -17.78 -30.95 43.51
C GLU A 148 -18.64 -32.18 43.84
N THR A 149 -18.42 -33.32 43.18
CA THR A 149 -18.98 -34.59 43.68
C THR A 149 -17.96 -35.25 44.60
N PRO A 150 -18.03 -35.06 45.94
CA PRO A 150 -17.15 -35.78 46.84
C PRO A 150 -17.44 -37.27 46.70
N GLU A 151 -16.45 -38.02 46.25
CA GLU A 151 -16.50 -39.48 46.34
C GLU A 151 -16.84 -39.85 47.79
N LYS A 152 -17.87 -40.67 47.96
CA LYS A 152 -18.14 -41.32 49.24
C LYS A 152 -16.95 -42.23 49.54
N PHE A 153 -16.01 -41.75 50.32
CA PHE A 153 -15.01 -42.58 50.96
C PHE A 153 -15.73 -43.71 51.69
N TYR A 154 -15.43 -44.93 51.31
CA TYR A 154 -15.93 -46.12 51.97
C TYR A 154 -15.18 -46.23 53.30
N ASP A 155 -15.82 -45.82 54.40
CA ASP A 155 -15.33 -46.09 55.75
C ASP A 155 -15.52 -47.58 56.03
N GLY A 156 -14.49 -48.36 55.74
CA GLY A 156 -14.38 -49.76 56.14
C GLY A 156 -14.02 -49.87 57.62
N ASP A 157 -14.98 -49.59 58.50
CA ASP A 157 -15.08 -50.24 59.81
C ASP A 157 -15.65 -51.66 59.55
N GLU A 158 -15.16 -52.76 60.11
CA GLU A 158 -14.93 -53.02 61.54
C GLU A 158 -14.20 -54.40 61.71
N PRO A 159 -14.00 -55.00 62.90
CA PRO A 159 -12.69 -55.18 63.54
C PRO A 159 -12.27 -56.65 63.81
N ALA A 160 -11.02 -56.78 64.27
CA ALA A 160 -10.37 -57.83 65.10
C ALA A 160 -10.67 -59.32 64.86
#